data_AF-A0A943PV45-F1
#
_entry.id   AF-A0A943PV45-F1
#
_cell.length_a   1.000
_cell.length_b   1.000
_cell.length_c   1.000
_cell.angle_alpha   90.00
_cell.angle_beta   90.00
_cell.angle_gamma   90.00
#
_symmetry.space_group_name_H-M   'P 1'
#
loop_
_entity.id
_entity.type
_entity.pdbx_description
1 polymer ?
#
loop_
_entity_poly.entity_id
_entity_poly.type
_entity_poly.pdbx_seq_one_letter_code
_entity_poly.pdbx_strand_id
1 'polypeptide(L)'
;MLDLGKLQQKLYKIKLLDGTILQIPKPSQLLLKKMINLEKVENKGANLLDEINNILLEIFSTNKNGIVYTFEDIEKMFDLSMALVVIKDYINFSFDMLGE
;
A
#
# COMPACT_ATOMS: atom_id res chain seq x y z
N MET A 1 -20.97 -8.74 -21.25
CA MET A 1 -21.04 -7.39 -20.66
C MET A 1 -20.64 -7.53 -19.20
N LEU A 2 -19.59 -6.84 -18.75
CA LEU A 2 -19.18 -6.87 -17.35
C LEU A 2 -20.22 -6.11 -16.53
N ASP A 3 -20.90 -6.79 -15.61
CA ASP A 3 -21.88 -6.15 -14.72
C ASP A 3 -21.13 -5.45 -13.58
N LEU A 4 -20.80 -4.18 -13.82
CA LEU A 4 -20.04 -3.33 -12.90
C LEU A 4 -20.87 -2.92 -11.66
N GLY A 5 -22.20 -3.10 -11.67
CA GLY A 5 -23.08 -2.73 -10.57
C GLY A 5 -22.90 -3.60 -9.32
N LYS A 6 -22.33 -4.80 -9.47
CA LYS A 6 -22.03 -5.72 -8.36
C LYS A 6 -20.58 -5.62 -7.85
N LEU A 7 -19.71 -4.92 -8.57
CA LEU A 7 -18.34 -4.61 -8.15
C LEU A 7 -18.38 -3.44 -7.15
N GLN A 8 -18.96 -3.67 -5.97
CA GLN A 8 -18.66 -2.81 -4.83
C GLN A 8 -17.18 -2.99 -4.51
N GLN A 9 -16.35 -2.05 -4.98
CA GLN A 9 -14.93 -2.06 -4.68
C GLN A 9 -14.78 -1.82 -3.18
N LYS A 10 -14.48 -2.89 -2.43
CA LYS A 10 -14.00 -2.72 -1.06
C LYS A 10 -12.77 -1.82 -1.11
N LEU A 11 -12.69 -0.91 -0.16
CA LEU A 11 -11.52 -0.07 0.04
C LEU A 11 -10.72 -0.69 1.19
N TYR A 12 -9.41 -0.75 1.00
CA TYR A 12 -8.48 -1.03 2.08
C TYR A 12 -8.57 0.09 3.11
N LYS A 13 -8.63 -0.27 4.39
CA LYS A 13 -8.73 0.69 5.49
C LYS A 13 -7.57 0.48 6.45
N ILE A 14 -6.72 1.48 6.59
CA ILE A 14 -5.63 1.49 7.57
C ILE A 14 -5.84 2.65 8.54
N LYS A 15 -5.72 2.35 9.83
CA LYS A 15 -5.76 3.36 10.90
C LYS A 15 -4.32 3.77 11.25
N LEU A 16 -4.02 5.04 11.08
CA LEU A 16 -2.74 5.64 11.40
C LEU A 16 -2.64 5.98 12.90
N LEU A 17 -1.41 6.29 13.35
CA LEU A 17 -1.10 6.57 14.76
C LEU A 17 -1.82 7.80 15.32
N ASP A 18 -2.08 8.79 14.46
CA ASP A 18 -2.86 9.99 14.76
C ASP A 18 -4.38 9.73 14.83
N GLY A 19 -4.80 8.49 14.56
CA GLY A 19 -6.20 8.07 14.52
C GLY A 19 -6.87 8.23 13.15
N THR A 20 -6.19 8.79 12.16
CA THR A 20 -6.71 8.94 10.79
C THR A 20 -6.96 7.58 10.16
N ILE A 21 -8.13 7.40 9.53
CA ILE A 21 -8.45 6.18 8.77
C ILE A 21 -8.33 6.49 7.29
N LEU A 22 -7.26 6.00 6.67
CA LEU A 22 -7.08 6.08 5.23
C LEU A 22 -7.92 5.01 4.53
N GLN A 23 -8.55 5.40 3.44
CA GLN A 23 -9.31 4.54 2.55
C GLN A 23 -8.62 4.49 1.20
N ILE A 24 -8.12 3.32 0.82
CA ILE A 24 -7.26 3.14 -0.34
C ILE A 24 -7.94 2.13 -1.29
N PRO A 25 -8.07 2.42 -2.60
CA PRO A 25 -8.58 1.44 -3.55
C PRO A 25 -7.62 0.25 -3.68
N LYS A 26 -8.00 -0.80 -4.41
CA LYS A 26 -7.03 -1.85 -4.78
C LYS A 26 -5.90 -1.28 -5.64
N PRO A 27 -4.68 -1.84 -5.58
CA PRO A 27 -3.55 -1.34 -6.34
C PRO A 27 -3.74 -1.56 -7.85
N SER A 28 -2.97 -0.81 -8.64
CA SER A 28 -2.75 -1.14 -10.04
C SER A 28 -1.96 -2.46 -10.15
N GLN A 29 -2.04 -3.15 -11.30
CA GLN A 29 -1.25 -4.35 -11.53
C GLN A 29 0.26 -4.09 -11.41
N LEU A 30 0.71 -2.90 -11.84
CA LEU A 30 2.10 -2.48 -11.74
C LEU A 30 2.53 -2.34 -10.27
N LEU A 31 1.73 -1.66 -9.45
CA LEU A 31 2.03 -1.48 -8.03
C LEU A 31 2.00 -2.81 -7.28
N LEU A 32 1.03 -3.69 -7.56
CA LEU A 32 0.98 -5.03 -6.98
C LEU A 32 2.24 -5.84 -7.29
N LYS A 33 2.71 -5.81 -8.54
CA LYS A 33 3.94 -6.50 -8.94
C LYS A 33 5.18 -5.94 -8.23
N LYS A 34 5.27 -4.62 -8.05
CA LYS A 34 6.36 -3.99 -7.28
C LYS A 34 6.38 -4.51 -5.84
N MET A 35 5.22 -4.52 -5.16
CA MET A 35 5.10 -4.99 -3.79
C MET A 35 5.48 -6.47 -3.63
N ILE A 36 5.01 -7.34 -4.52
CA ILE A 36 5.35 -8.78 -4.49
C ILE A 36 6.84 -9.01 -4.75
N ASN A 37 7.45 -8.21 -5.62
CA ASN A 37 8.89 -8.32 -5.89
C ASN A 37 9.71 -7.87 -4.68
N LEU A 38 9.25 -6.88 -3.92
CA LEU A 38 9.92 -6.40 -2.73
C LEU A 38 10.01 -7.48 -1.64
N GLU A 39 8.97 -8.30 -1.46
CA GLU A 39 9.02 -9.45 -0.53
C GLU A 39 10.09 -10.51 -0.91
N LYS A 40 10.50 -10.55 -2.18
CA LYS A 40 11.48 -11.51 -2.70
C LYS A 40 12.93 -11.02 -2.65
N VAL A 41 13.15 -9.74 -2.29
CA VAL A 41 14.50 -9.18 -2.21
C VAL A 41 15.15 -9.58 -0.89
N GLU A 42 16.03 -10.59 -0.93
CA GLU A 42 16.80 -11.04 0.25
C GLU A 42 17.97 -10.09 0.61
N ASN A 43 18.40 -9.22 -0.31
CA ASN A 43 19.55 -8.34 -0.13
C ASN A 43 19.17 -6.96 0.44
N LYS A 44 19.35 -6.81 1.76
CA LYS A 44 19.16 -5.59 2.54
C LYS A 44 20.29 -4.56 2.30
N GLY A 45 20.34 -3.98 1.10
CA GLY A 45 21.17 -2.82 0.82
C GLY A 45 20.61 -1.54 1.45
N ALA A 46 21.43 -0.49 1.60
CA ALA A 46 21.03 0.80 2.14
C ALA A 46 19.83 1.44 1.41
N ASN A 47 19.60 1.08 0.14
CA ASN A 47 18.52 1.63 -0.69
C ASN A 47 17.15 0.94 -0.50
N LEU A 48 17.07 -0.14 0.28
CA LEU A 48 15.83 -0.89 0.47
C LEU A 48 14.77 -0.05 1.22
N LEU A 49 15.21 0.75 2.19
CA LEU A 49 14.28 1.59 2.97
C LEU A 49 13.65 2.68 2.08
N ASP A 50 14.45 3.32 1.23
CA ASP A 50 13.94 4.32 0.29
C ASP A 50 12.96 3.71 -0.72
N GLU A 51 13.24 2.50 -1.21
CA GLU A 51 12.34 1.79 -2.11
C GLU A 51 11.00 1.46 -1.43
N ILE A 52 11.04 1.01 -0.17
CA ILE A 52 9.85 0.74 0.65
C ILE A 52 9.05 2.02 0.87
N ASN A 53 9.71 3.12 1.24
CA ASN A 53 9.07 4.41 1.46
C ASN A 53 8.44 4.96 0.18
N ASN A 54 9.08 4.77 -0.98
CA ASN A 54 8.51 5.13 -2.27
C ASN A 54 7.26 4.30 -2.62
N ILE A 55 7.27 3.01 -2.33
CA ILE A 55 6.09 2.13 -2.52
C ILE A 55 4.95 2.56 -1.60
N LEU A 56 5.23 2.82 -0.33
CA LEU A 56 4.24 3.35 0.61
C LEU A 56 3.67 4.69 0.15
N LEU A 57 4.52 5.60 -0.32
CA LEU A 57 4.07 6.88 -0.87
C LEU A 57 3.14 6.66 -2.08
N GLU A 58 3.47 5.73 -2.98
CA GLU A 58 2.63 5.40 -4.13
C GLU A 58 1.29 4.80 -3.70
N ILE A 59 1.27 3.93 -2.69
CA ILE A 59 0.05 3.37 -2.09
C ILE A 59 -0.80 4.52 -1.51
N PHE A 60 -0.21 5.33 -0.64
CA PHE A 60 -0.91 6.37 0.12
C PHE A 60 -1.41 7.47 -0.79
N SER A 61 -0.69 7.80 -1.87
CA SER A 61 -1.11 8.80 -2.86
C SER A 61 -2.40 8.44 -3.58
N THR A 62 -2.82 7.16 -3.55
CA THR A 62 -4.09 6.72 -4.16
C THR A 62 -5.30 6.81 -3.22
N ASN A 63 -5.12 7.32 -1.99
CA ASN A 63 -6.18 7.42 -1.01
C ASN A 63 -7.40 8.22 -1.51
N LYS A 64 -8.57 7.87 -0.98
CA LYS A 64 -9.86 8.54 -1.24
C LYS A 64 -10.19 9.66 -0.25
N ASN A 65 -9.30 9.90 0.70
CA ASN A 65 -9.44 10.96 1.71
C ASN A 65 -9.04 12.34 1.17
N GLY A 66 -8.32 12.40 0.04
CA GLY A 66 -7.80 13.65 -0.52
C GLY A 66 -6.57 14.19 0.22
N ILE A 67 -5.94 13.37 1.06
CA ILE A 67 -4.73 13.74 1.80
C ILE A 67 -3.52 13.58 0.89
N VAL A 68 -2.63 14.56 0.86
CA VAL A 68 -1.37 14.47 0.11
C VAL A 68 -0.26 14.18 1.10
N TYR A 69 0.46 13.08 0.86
CA TYR A 69 1.65 12.72 1.62
C TYR A 69 2.90 13.03 0.80
N THR A 70 3.97 13.42 1.46
CA THR A 70 5.32 13.51 0.90
C THR A 70 6.15 12.29 1.30
N PHE A 71 7.31 12.09 0.66
CA PHE A 71 8.25 11.05 1.06
C PHE A 71 8.70 11.23 2.52
N GLU A 72 8.96 12.47 2.93
CA GLU A 72 9.39 12.83 4.28
C GLU A 72 8.30 12.54 5.34
N ASP A 73 7.03 12.66 4.96
CA ASP A 73 5.93 12.27 5.85
C ASP A 73 5.94 10.75 6.08
N ILE A 74 6.08 9.97 5.00
CA ILE A 74 6.12 8.51 5.06
C ILE A 74 7.33 8.03 5.89
N GLU A 75 8.50 8.58 5.63
CA GLU A 75 9.74 8.24 6.35
C GLU A 75 9.64 8.51 7.86
N LYS A 76 8.97 9.58 8.26
CA LYS A 76 8.74 9.90 9.68
C LYS A 76 7.65 9.05 10.33
N MET A 77 6.67 8.61 9.54
CA MET A 77 5.51 7.86 10.03
C MET A 77 5.82 6.37 10.23
N PHE A 78 6.72 5.80 9.43
CA PHE A 78 6.95 4.36 9.40
C PHE A 78 8.43 4.03 9.54
N ASP A 79 8.74 3.19 10.52
CA ASP A 79 9.99 2.44 10.49
C ASP A 79 9.92 1.30 9.47
N LEU A 80 11.08 0.71 9.15
CA LEU A 80 11.19 -0.39 8.18
C LEU A 80 10.23 -1.56 8.48
N SER A 81 10.07 -1.93 9.75
CA SER A 81 9.28 -3.09 10.14
C SER A 81 7.80 -2.81 9.94
N MET A 82 7.34 -1.64 10.38
CA MET A 82 5.95 -1.22 10.21
C MET A 82 5.61 -1.03 8.74
N ALA A 83 6.52 -0.45 7.96
CA ALA A 83 6.34 -0.27 6.53
C ALA A 83 6.12 -1.60 5.79
N LEU A 84 6.93 -2.62 6.09
CA LEU A 84 6.77 -3.97 5.53
C LEU A 84 5.43 -4.61 5.93
N VAL A 85 5.00 -4.43 7.18
CA VAL A 85 3.70 -4.93 7.64
C VAL A 85 2.55 -4.30 6.86
N VAL A 86 2.60 -2.98 6.64
CA VAL A 86 1.57 -2.27 5.85
C VAL A 86 1.54 -2.75 4.41
N ILE A 87 2.70 -2.90 3.77
CA ILE A 87 2.80 -3.41 2.40
C ILE A 87 2.21 -4.83 2.33
N LYS A 88 2.57 -5.71 3.25
CA LYS A 88 2.08 -7.09 3.28
C LYS A 88 0.56 -7.17 3.50
N ASP A 89 0.02 -6.38 4.42
CA ASP A 89 -1.43 -6.34 4.67
C ASP A 89 -2.19 -5.85 3.44
N TYR A 90 -1.64 -4.85 2.74
CA TYR A 90 -2.21 -4.35 1.50
C TYR A 90 -2.11 -5.34 0.33
N ILE A 91 -1.05 -6.15 0.26
CA ILE A 91 -0.94 -7.30 -0.67
C ILE A 91 -2.05 -8.32 -0.37
N ASN A 92 -2.22 -8.73 0.89
CA ASN A 92 -3.27 -9.70 1.27
C ASN A 92 -4.66 -9.20 0.90
N PHE A 93 -4.97 -7.94 1.22
CA PHE A 93 -6.21 -7.29 0.77
C PHE A 93 -6.39 -7.34 -0.75
N SER A 94 -5.30 -7.20 -1.50
CA SER A 94 -5.33 -7.25 -2.96
C SER A 94 -5.65 -8.65 -3.48
N PHE A 95 -5.11 -9.71 -2.87
CA PHE A 95 -5.43 -11.10 -3.20
C PHE A 95 -6.87 -11.47 -2.83
N ASP A 96 -7.33 -11.07 -1.63
CA ASP A 96 -8.74 -11.25 -1.21
C ASP A 96 -9.72 -10.65 -2.24
N MET A 97 -9.35 -9.51 -2.83
CA MET A 97 -10.16 -8.84 -3.87
C MET A 97 -10.11 -9.53 -5.23
N LEU A 98 -9.09 -10.33 -5.50
CA LEU A 98 -8.97 -11.16 -6.70
C LEU A 98 -9.64 -12.54 -6.52
N GLY A 99 -10.04 -12.89 -5.29
CA GLY A 99 -10.59 -14.20 -4.96
C GLY A 99 -9.51 -15.27 -4.79
N GLU A 100 -8.28 -14.85 -4.47
CA GLU A 100 -7.12 -15.69 -4.17
C GLU A 100 -6.89 -15.79 -2.66
#